data_AF-A0A0E9M378-F1
#
_entry.id   AF-A0A0E9M378-F1
#
_cell.length_a   1.000
_cell.length_b   1.000
_cell.length_c   1.000
_cell.angle_alpha   90.00
_cell.angle_beta   90.00
_cell.angle_gamma   90.00
#
_symmetry.space_group_name_H-M   'P 1'
#
loop_
_entity.id
_entity.type
_entity.pdbx_description
1 polymer ?
#
loop_
_entity_poly.entity_id
_entity_poly.type
_entity_poly.pdbx_seq_one_letter_code
_entity_poly.pdbx_strand_id
1 'polypeptide(L)'
;MGRVDRKEVLAKALEGVDREHDMIYEILNKIQYSHTNHLSAGLRKSLIKELYLFLDFHFTSEENLLVMFDCPDCELHKKEHDVLRHKLAELIGSLDVEDFDYGDLEEFVTEWLKSHTRHSDARLSQFIEIQCRHELGKES
;
A
#
# COMPACT_ATOMS: atom_id res chain seq x y z
N MET A 1 15.08 28.25 -8.79
CA MET A 1 14.47 27.11 -8.09
C MET A 1 15.62 26.18 -7.70
N GLY A 2 15.88 25.99 -6.40
CA GLY A 2 17.00 25.16 -5.96
C GLY A 2 16.86 23.74 -6.48
N ARG A 3 17.95 23.13 -6.97
CA ARG A 3 17.99 21.70 -7.29
C ARG A 3 17.69 20.95 -5.99
N VAL A 4 16.53 20.31 -5.91
CA VAL A 4 16.22 19.41 -4.79
C VAL A 4 17.15 18.20 -4.94
N ASP A 5 17.85 17.84 -3.86
CA ASP A 5 18.73 16.68 -3.85
C ASP A 5 17.90 15.41 -4.03
N ARG A 6 18.16 14.68 -5.13
CA ARG A 6 17.45 13.44 -5.48
C ARG A 6 17.53 12.41 -4.35
N LYS A 7 18.65 12.36 -3.62
CA LYS A 7 18.84 11.44 -2.49
C LYS A 7 17.91 11.78 -1.32
N GLU A 8 17.73 13.08 -1.05
CA GLU A 8 16.84 13.54 0.01
C GLU A 8 15.37 13.30 -0.34
N VAL A 9 14.98 13.53 -1.60
CA VAL A 9 13.64 13.20 -2.10
C VAL A 9 13.36 11.71 -1.93
N LEU A 10 14.34 10.88 -2.27
CA LEU A 10 14.18 9.44 -2.21
C LEU A 10 14.04 8.92 -0.79
N ALA A 11 14.94 9.33 0.12
CA ALA A 11 14.88 8.89 1.51
C ALA A 11 13.54 9.28 2.14
N LYS A 12 13.05 10.48 1.86
CA LYS A 12 11.74 10.95 2.32
C LYS A 12 10.57 10.19 1.69
N ALA A 13 10.68 9.81 0.42
CA ALA A 13 9.66 9.03 -0.26
C ALA A 13 9.55 7.61 0.32
N LEU A 14 10.67 6.92 0.54
CA LEU A 14 10.69 5.60 1.17
C LEU A 14 10.17 5.66 2.62
N GLU A 15 10.59 6.66 3.40
CA GLU A 15 10.02 6.91 4.74
C GLU A 15 8.53 7.24 4.69
N GLY A 16 8.06 7.84 3.59
CA GLY A 16 6.64 8.07 3.32
C GLY A 16 5.89 6.76 3.14
N VAL A 17 6.39 5.87 2.28
CA VAL A 17 5.82 4.54 2.02
C VAL A 17 5.77 3.68 3.28
N ASP A 18 6.84 3.66 4.09
CA ASP A 18 6.85 2.93 5.36
C ASP A 18 5.76 3.42 6.32
N ARG A 19 5.54 4.74 6.39
CA ARG A 19 4.44 5.31 7.17
C ARG A 19 3.07 4.98 6.60
N GLU A 20 2.93 4.93 5.28
CA GLU A 20 1.68 4.51 4.65
C GLU A 20 1.34 3.05 5.04
N HIS A 21 2.32 2.15 5.08
CA HIS A 21 2.12 0.78 5.58
C HIS A 21 1.62 0.75 7.03
N ASP A 22 2.24 1.53 7.93
CA ASP A 22 1.80 1.62 9.33
C ASP A 22 0.34 2.10 9.43
N MET A 23 -0.03 3.11 8.64
CA MET A 23 -1.41 3.63 8.59
C MET A 23 -2.42 2.57 8.09
N ILE A 24 -2.04 1.73 7.13
CA ILE A 24 -2.89 0.62 6.67
C ILE A 24 -3.12 -0.37 7.83
N TYR A 25 -2.06 -0.75 8.56
CA TYR A 25 -2.19 -1.62 9.73
C TYR A 25 -3.04 -0.99 10.84
N GLU A 26 -2.96 0.32 11.06
CA GLU A 26 -3.85 1.01 12.00
C GLU A 26 -5.32 0.88 11.60
N ILE A 27 -5.65 0.99 10.31
CA ILE A 27 -7.02 0.82 9.82
C ILE A 27 -7.48 -0.63 9.99
N LEU A 28 -6.63 -1.61 9.65
CA LEU A 28 -6.92 -3.04 9.85
C LEU A 28 -7.21 -3.36 11.33
N ASN A 29 -6.40 -2.82 12.25
CA ASN A 29 -6.62 -2.96 13.69
C ASN A 29 -7.96 -2.35 14.13
N LYS A 30 -8.37 -1.19 13.58
CA LYS A 30 -9.70 -0.60 13.86
C LYS A 30 -10.83 -1.51 13.36
N ILE A 31 -10.67 -2.10 12.17
CA ILE A 31 -11.64 -3.05 11.60
C ILE A 31 -11.77 -4.27 12.53
N GLN A 32 -10.66 -4.91 12.88
CA GLN A 32 -10.64 -6.06 13.77
C GLN A 32 -11.29 -5.74 15.12
N TYR A 33 -10.89 -4.62 15.76
CA TYR A 33 -11.49 -4.18 17.02
C TYR A 33 -13.00 -3.99 16.91
N SER A 34 -13.47 -3.33 15.84
CA SER A 34 -14.89 -3.08 15.62
C SER A 34 -15.70 -4.36 15.33
N HIS A 35 -15.07 -5.38 14.78
CA HIS A 35 -15.65 -6.71 14.57
C HIS A 35 -15.72 -7.49 15.88
N THR A 36 -14.60 -7.65 16.60
CA THR A 36 -14.50 -8.39 17.87
C THR A 36 -15.42 -7.82 18.96
N ASN A 37 -15.60 -6.49 19.00
CA ASN A 37 -16.46 -5.83 20.00
C ASN A 37 -17.91 -5.64 19.52
N HIS A 38 -18.31 -6.26 18.40
CA HIS A 38 -19.66 -6.18 17.84
C HIS A 38 -20.18 -4.73 17.71
N LEU A 39 -19.33 -3.80 17.26
CA LEU A 39 -19.74 -2.41 17.04
C LEU A 39 -20.74 -2.31 15.88
N SER A 40 -21.21 -1.10 15.54
CA SER A 40 -22.23 -0.96 14.50
C SER A 40 -21.71 -1.40 13.12
N ALA A 41 -22.59 -2.03 12.32
CA ALA A 41 -22.26 -2.40 10.94
C ALA A 41 -21.93 -1.15 10.09
N GLY A 42 -22.58 -0.01 10.36
CA GLY A 42 -22.27 1.26 9.69
C GLY A 42 -20.83 1.71 9.91
N LEU A 43 -20.30 1.57 11.14
CA LEU A 43 -18.90 1.89 11.43
C LEU A 43 -17.94 0.95 10.69
N ARG A 44 -18.22 -0.36 10.69
CA ARG A 44 -17.40 -1.33 9.93
C ARG A 44 -17.38 -1.01 8.43
N LYS A 45 -18.53 -0.68 7.84
CA LYS A 45 -18.62 -0.25 6.44
C LYS A 45 -17.79 1.00 6.17
N SER A 46 -17.79 1.99 7.07
CA SER A 46 -16.95 3.18 6.90
C SER A 46 -15.47 2.86 7.00
N LEU A 47 -15.06 1.96 7.91
CA LEU A 47 -13.66 1.55 8.06
C LEU A 47 -13.14 0.76 6.85
N ILE A 48 -13.98 -0.09 6.24
CA ILE A 48 -13.60 -0.79 4.99
C ILE A 48 -13.43 0.22 3.83
N LYS A 49 -14.30 1.22 3.75
CA LYS A 49 -14.16 2.29 2.75
C LYS A 49 -12.89 3.12 2.99
N GLU A 50 -12.57 3.41 4.25
CA GLU A 50 -11.31 4.06 4.65
C GLU A 50 -10.10 3.22 4.21
N LEU A 51 -10.11 1.91 4.49
CA LEU A 51 -9.06 0.97 4.08
C LEU A 51 -8.84 0.99 2.56
N TYR A 52 -9.91 0.87 1.78
CA TYR A 52 -9.81 0.86 0.32
C TYR A 52 -9.24 2.16 -0.25
N LEU A 53 -9.74 3.31 0.22
CA LEU A 53 -9.25 4.61 -0.24
C LEU A 53 -7.77 4.81 0.12
N PHE A 54 -7.36 4.37 1.31
CA PHE A 54 -5.98 4.52 1.76
C PHE A 54 -5.03 3.58 1.03
N LEU A 55 -5.44 2.33 0.76
CA LEU A 55 -4.68 1.41 -0.07
C LEU A 55 -4.51 1.94 -1.51
N ASP A 56 -5.56 2.49 -2.11
CA ASP A 56 -5.47 3.04 -3.46
C ASP A 56 -4.51 4.25 -3.54
N PHE A 57 -4.53 5.10 -2.50
CA PHE A 57 -3.57 6.19 -2.35
C PHE A 57 -2.13 5.65 -2.23
N HIS A 58 -1.89 4.69 -1.33
CA HIS A 58 -0.59 4.08 -1.10
C HIS A 58 -0.02 3.44 -2.39
N PHE A 59 -0.83 2.63 -3.09
CA PHE A 59 -0.43 2.03 -4.36
C PHE A 59 -0.08 3.08 -5.42
N THR A 60 -0.85 4.17 -5.48
CA THR A 60 -0.54 5.29 -6.38
C THR A 60 0.78 5.98 -5.99
N SER A 61 1.06 6.12 -4.70
CA SER A 61 2.31 6.67 -4.15
C SER A 61 3.51 5.85 -4.63
N GLU A 62 3.47 4.52 -4.46
CA GLU A 62 4.52 3.61 -4.90
C GLU A 62 4.67 3.53 -6.42
N GLU A 63 3.56 3.44 -7.16
CA GLU A 63 3.58 3.40 -8.63
C GLU A 63 4.22 4.65 -9.23
N ASN A 64 3.99 5.83 -8.62
CA ASN A 64 4.66 7.05 -9.04
C ASN A 64 6.17 6.98 -8.81
N LEU A 65 6.64 6.35 -7.74
CA LEU A 65 8.07 6.11 -7.51
C LEU A 65 8.63 5.13 -8.55
N LEU A 66 7.95 4.02 -8.80
CA LEU A 66 8.36 3.05 -9.81
C LEU A 66 8.56 3.69 -11.18
N VAL A 67 7.62 4.54 -11.61
CA VAL A 67 7.70 5.29 -12.88
C VAL A 67 8.82 6.34 -12.84
N MET A 68 8.95 7.09 -11.74
CA MET A 68 9.97 8.14 -11.61
C MET A 68 11.41 7.60 -11.70
N PHE A 69 11.61 6.33 -11.32
CA PHE A 69 12.92 5.69 -11.30
C PHE A 69 13.12 4.65 -12.41
N ASP A 70 12.21 4.58 -13.40
CA ASP A 70 12.27 3.64 -14.52
C ASP A 70 12.47 2.18 -14.07
N CYS A 71 11.74 1.75 -13.03
CA CYS A 71 11.85 0.41 -12.49
C CYS A 71 11.39 -0.64 -13.53
N PRO A 72 12.22 -1.63 -13.89
CA PRO A 72 11.86 -2.66 -14.87
C PRO A 72 10.63 -3.50 -14.48
N ASP A 73 10.41 -3.67 -13.17
CA ASP A 73 9.32 -4.49 -12.62
C ASP A 73 8.03 -3.69 -12.35
N CYS A 74 7.95 -2.42 -12.79
CA CYS A 74 6.81 -1.54 -12.53
C CYS A 74 5.46 -2.16 -12.94
N GLU A 75 5.39 -2.77 -14.12
CA GLU A 75 4.14 -3.39 -14.61
C GLU A 75 3.73 -4.62 -13.78
N LEU A 76 4.70 -5.40 -13.30
CA LEU A 76 4.41 -6.55 -12.45
C LEU A 76 3.87 -6.10 -11.09
N HIS A 77 4.51 -5.11 -10.48
CA HIS A 77 4.11 -4.54 -9.19
C HIS A 77 2.71 -3.91 -9.27
N LYS A 78 2.45 -3.09 -10.30
CA LYS A 78 1.14 -2.51 -10.56
C LYS A 78 0.06 -3.58 -10.72
N LYS A 79 0.37 -4.69 -11.39
CA LYS A 79 -0.59 -5.79 -11.55
C LYS A 79 -0.96 -6.45 -10.21
N GLU A 80 -0.02 -6.57 -9.28
CA GLU A 80 -0.29 -7.07 -7.93
C GLU A 80 -1.25 -6.13 -7.18
N HIS A 81 -1.02 -4.81 -7.28
CA HIS A 81 -1.93 -3.79 -6.73
C HIS A 81 -3.32 -3.87 -7.36
N ASP A 82 -3.40 -3.95 -8.68
CA ASP A 82 -4.68 -4.00 -9.39
C ASP A 82 -5.49 -5.24 -8.99
N VAL A 83 -4.85 -6.39 -8.77
CA VAL A 83 -5.55 -7.58 -8.27
C VAL A 83 -6.19 -7.31 -6.89
N LEU A 84 -5.49 -6.63 -5.98
CA LEU A 84 -6.06 -6.30 -4.67
C LEU A 84 -7.16 -5.23 -4.79
N ARG A 85 -6.96 -4.18 -5.59
CA ARG A 85 -7.97 -3.15 -5.86
C ARG A 85 -9.29 -3.74 -6.35
N HIS A 86 -9.23 -4.66 -7.32
CA HIS A 86 -10.43 -5.31 -7.87
C HIS A 86 -11.14 -6.14 -6.81
N LYS A 87 -10.40 -6.97 -6.05
CA LYS A 87 -10.98 -7.78 -4.97
C LYS A 87 -11.66 -6.91 -3.91
N LEU A 88 -11.02 -5.82 -3.48
CA LEU A 88 -11.60 -4.91 -2.51
C LEU A 88 -12.84 -4.17 -3.05
N ALA A 89 -12.83 -3.78 -4.32
CA ALA A 89 -13.99 -3.15 -4.95
C ALA A 89 -15.20 -4.10 -5.02
N GLU A 90 -14.98 -5.37 -5.36
CA GLU A 90 -16.02 -6.42 -5.34
C GLU A 90 -16.59 -6.63 -3.94
N LEU A 91 -15.71 -6.68 -2.92
CA LEU A 91 -16.11 -6.84 -1.52
C LEU A 91 -16.91 -5.63 -1.03
N ILE A 92 -16.49 -4.41 -1.38
CA ILE A 92 -17.22 -3.17 -1.05
C ILE A 92 -18.61 -3.15 -1.68
N GLY A 93 -18.74 -3.59 -2.93
CA GLY A 93 -20.04 -3.71 -3.61
C GLY A 93 -20.98 -4.72 -2.94
N SER A 94 -20.42 -5.65 -2.16
CA SER A 94 -21.16 -6.72 -1.47
C SER A 94 -21.48 -6.39 0.00
N LEU A 95 -21.04 -5.23 0.53
CA LEU A 95 -21.21 -4.86 1.95
C LEU A 95 -22.66 -4.68 2.38
N ASP A 96 -23.60 -4.49 1.46
CA ASP A 96 -25.03 -4.37 1.78
C ASP A 96 -25.75 -5.72 1.95
N VAL A 97 -25.02 -6.83 1.82
CA VAL A 97 -25.51 -8.19 2.11
C VAL A 97 -25.41 -8.46 3.62
N GLU A 98 -26.48 -9.01 4.23
CA GLU A 98 -26.60 -9.21 5.69
C GLU A 98 -25.51 -10.14 6.30
N ASP A 99 -24.85 -10.97 5.48
CA ASP A 99 -23.89 -12.00 5.92
C ASP A 99 -22.42 -11.71 5.53
N PHE A 100 -22.04 -10.45 5.31
CA PHE A 100 -20.63 -10.13 5.01
C PHE A 100 -19.72 -10.43 6.22
N ASP A 101 -18.74 -11.32 6.03
CA ASP A 101 -17.71 -11.59 7.05
C ASP A 101 -16.58 -10.56 6.99
N TYR A 102 -16.59 -9.66 7.96
CA TYR A 102 -15.60 -8.60 8.10
C TYR A 102 -14.23 -9.13 8.59
N GLY A 103 -14.20 -10.27 9.27
CA GLY A 103 -12.97 -10.88 9.77
C GLY A 103 -12.14 -11.48 8.63
N ASP A 104 -12.80 -12.21 7.73
CA ASP A 104 -12.16 -12.80 6.54
C ASP A 104 -11.48 -11.74 5.66
N LEU A 105 -12.11 -10.56 5.52
CA LEU A 105 -11.53 -9.44 4.78
C LEU A 105 -10.25 -8.93 5.43
N GLU A 106 -10.28 -8.70 6.75
CA GLU A 106 -9.13 -8.18 7.49
C GLU A 106 -7.95 -9.16 7.38
N GLU A 107 -8.17 -10.44 7.66
CA GLU A 107 -7.13 -11.48 7.55
C GLU A 107 -6.57 -11.55 6.13
N PHE A 108 -7.43 -11.52 5.12
CA PHE A 108 -7.00 -11.54 3.72
C PHE A 108 -6.09 -10.36 3.37
N VAL A 109 -6.48 -9.12 3.74
CA VAL A 109 -5.68 -7.93 3.44
C VAL A 109 -4.38 -7.93 4.24
N THR A 110 -4.43 -8.34 5.51
CA THR A 110 -3.26 -8.47 6.38
C THR A 110 -2.23 -9.44 5.79
N GLU A 111 -2.65 -10.62 5.34
CA GLU A 111 -1.74 -11.60 4.74
C GLU A 111 -1.23 -11.17 3.36
N TRP A 112 -2.08 -10.53 2.55
CA TRP A 112 -1.63 -9.94 1.29
C TRP A 112 -0.55 -8.88 1.52
N LEU A 113 -0.77 -7.95 2.46
CA LEU A 113 0.14 -6.84 2.75
C LEU A 113 1.48 -7.35 3.27
N LYS A 114 1.47 -8.31 4.21
CA LYS A 114 2.71 -8.98 4.69
C LYS A 114 3.51 -9.60 3.56
N SER A 115 2.85 -10.29 2.64
CA SER A 115 3.50 -10.92 1.50
C SER A 115 4.03 -9.87 0.52
N HIS A 116 3.21 -8.87 0.19
CA HIS A 116 3.54 -7.81 -0.76
C HIS A 116 4.75 -6.99 -0.28
N THR A 117 4.72 -6.48 0.94
CA THR A 117 5.81 -5.69 1.52
C THR A 117 7.12 -6.47 1.65
N ARG A 118 7.04 -7.75 2.04
CA ARG A 118 8.24 -8.58 2.18
C ARG A 118 8.91 -8.88 0.84
N HIS A 119 8.15 -8.98 -0.24
CA HIS A 119 8.67 -9.45 -1.51
C HIS A 119 8.75 -8.33 -2.54
N SER A 120 7.64 -7.67 -2.87
CA SER A 120 7.56 -6.68 -3.94
C SER A 120 8.11 -5.33 -3.51
N ASP A 121 7.64 -4.76 -2.40
CA ASP A 121 8.11 -3.44 -1.94
C ASP A 121 9.58 -3.49 -1.52
N ALA A 122 10.04 -4.62 -0.94
CA ALA A 122 11.44 -4.84 -0.65
C ALA A 122 12.34 -4.82 -1.91
N ARG A 123 11.86 -5.34 -3.05
CA ARG A 123 12.60 -5.26 -4.33
C ARG A 123 12.62 -3.83 -4.86
N LEU A 124 11.52 -3.10 -4.72
CA LEU A 124 11.44 -1.68 -5.07
C LEU A 124 12.49 -0.87 -4.31
N SER A 125 12.50 -0.96 -2.98
CA SER A 125 13.44 -0.25 -2.12
C SER A 125 14.90 -0.56 -2.49
N GLN A 126 15.23 -1.84 -2.74
CA GLN A 126 16.57 -2.23 -3.17
C GLN A 126 16.96 -1.67 -4.55
N PHE A 127 16.06 -1.73 -5.52
CA PHE A 127 16.30 -1.19 -6.87
C PHE A 127 16.58 0.32 -6.81
N ILE A 128 15.72 1.03 -6.09
CA ILE A 128 15.81 2.47 -5.85
C ILE A 128 17.16 2.84 -5.19
N GLU A 129 17.57 2.11 -4.15
CA GLU A 129 18.85 2.34 -3.48
C GLU A 129 20.05 2.11 -4.41
N ILE A 130 20.01 1.05 -5.22
CA ILE A 130 21.09 0.72 -6.17
C ILE A 130 21.21 1.81 -7.23
N GLN A 131 20.10 2.27 -7.80
CA GLN A 131 20.11 3.33 -8.82
C GLN A 131 20.72 4.62 -8.27
N CYS A 132 20.34 5.04 -7.06
CA CYS A 132 20.95 6.20 -6.43
C CYS A 132 22.46 6.04 -6.19
N ARG A 133 22.95 4.85 -5.84
CA ARG A 133 24.40 4.61 -5.70
C ARG A 133 25.15 4.67 -7.03
N HIS A 134 24.55 4.15 -8.10
CA HIS A 134 25.20 4.07 -9.41
C HIS A 134 25.34 5.44 -10.09
N GLU A 135 24.38 6.34 -9.92
CA GLU A 135 24.46 7.70 -10.45
C GLU A 135 25.53 8.55 -9.75
N LEU A 136 25.71 8.38 -8.43
CA LEU A 136 26.77 9.05 -7.66
C LEU A 136 28.18 8.64 -8.11
N GLY A 137 28.34 7.41 -8.62
CA GLY A 137 29.62 6.93 -9.17
C GLY A 137 29.94 7.44 -10.57
N LYS A 138 28.97 8.07 -11.27
CA LYS A 138 29.15 8.67 -12.60
C LYS A 138 29.41 10.18 -12.57
N GLU A 139 29.25 10.81 -11.41
CA GLU A 139 29.60 12.22 -11.19
C GLU A 139 31.01 12.41 -10.59
N SER A 140 31.81 11.32 -10.51
CA SER A 140 33.21 11.34 -10.03
C SER A 140 34.22 11.32 -11.17
#